data_AF-A0A957HDB0-F1
#
_entry.id   AF-A0A957HDB0-F1
#
_cell.length_a   1.000
_cell.length_b   1.000
_cell.length_c   1.000
_cell.angle_alpha   90.00
_cell.angle_beta   90.00
_cell.angle_gamma   90.00
#
_symmetry.space_group_name_H-M   'P 1'
#
loop_
_entity.id
_entity.type
_entity.pdbx_description
1 polymer ?
#
loop_
_entity_poly.entity_id
_entity_poly.type
_entity_poly.pdbx_seq_one_letter_code
_entity_poly.pdbx_strand_id
1 'polypeptide(L)'
;MADKNKKNTQTYMPDEQTFQQRLAARNRQGLFGRLFYYFSIGIAILALITLFVNVVNQSFGAIAESFTINPEELAGEGRTFEELNAQELADILVEYGANLRVLVRDRMSSVDPSVFTTSTLRELEPNANYPEGYADTTVNDISALDNGNEILAEFLALNLSDVDLRNIVLEDIAELQVLQAWGLFDSILNWEPGAAQQQRAADIVTEMQATDDAQVELASQLEDLEGQVSDLRAAGTDDNRAQITSLNEQITELRTQIDANRDAYDDLRNELETLVESFITTETQALYCTGEFVQINTKSPEELVTVMTTPYSEAGCRTEVIRYQSWLDVDFLQTPMSSTPAQAGIRTAILGSLLMMAIVILVSLPIGVGTAIYLEEYASQNFFNRLIETNVRTLAGVPSIIYGLLGLAIFVRLLAPVTSGIIFGVNVETRTDRQAITAIHNGLGVDDIYEFNDEDQYVGINADGTLTTDQAESLLVTFLRLGNAGISNLYGSISTEVATNDVRNSLGIDGEIPDDPEAVIELDGGKSITVAQFNSLERGLEQFASFTVNGRTILSASLTLALLILPIVIINAQEALRAVPFAVREASYGLGATKWQTI
;
A
#
# COMPACT_ATOMS: atom_id res chain seq x y z
N MET A 1 82.33 23.50 -42.75
CA MET A 1 82.23 22.90 -41.39
C MET A 1 81.44 23.86 -40.53
N ALA A 2 80.34 23.37 -39.93
CA ALA A 2 79.51 24.03 -38.92
C ALA A 2 78.98 25.44 -39.25
N ASP A 3 77.73 25.52 -39.74
CA ASP A 3 76.94 26.74 -39.52
C ASP A 3 75.54 26.40 -39.02
N LYS A 4 75.13 27.22 -38.05
CA LYS A 4 73.91 27.17 -37.27
C LYS A 4 72.71 27.36 -38.19
N ASN A 5 71.68 26.53 -38.05
CA ASN A 5 70.33 27.03 -38.28
C ASN A 5 69.33 26.38 -37.33
N LYS A 6 68.78 27.25 -36.48
CA LYS A 6 67.66 27.04 -35.56
C LYS A 6 66.56 26.24 -36.26
N LYS A 7 66.30 25.02 -35.79
CA LYS A 7 64.98 24.40 -35.99
C LYS A 7 64.01 25.14 -35.08
N ASN A 8 63.33 26.13 -35.66
CA ASN A 8 62.21 26.83 -35.05
C ASN A 8 61.17 25.82 -34.57
N THR A 9 60.84 25.91 -33.29
CA THR A 9 59.59 25.47 -32.66
C THR A 9 58.40 25.91 -33.52
N GLN A 10 57.84 24.99 -34.32
CA GLN A 10 56.53 25.19 -34.92
C GLN A 10 55.46 24.75 -33.93
N THR A 11 54.98 25.74 -33.20
CA THR A 11 53.72 25.72 -32.46
C THR A 11 52.61 25.27 -33.41
N TYR A 12 51.86 24.24 -33.03
CA TYR A 12 50.75 23.64 -33.79
C TYR A 12 49.50 24.56 -33.88
N MET A 13 49.67 25.89 -33.84
CA MET A 13 48.57 26.82 -34.07
C MET A 13 48.52 27.16 -35.57
N PRO A 14 47.36 27.00 -36.23
CA PRO A 14 47.18 27.50 -37.59
C PRO A 14 47.44 29.02 -37.64
N ASP A 15 47.81 29.52 -38.82
CA ASP A 15 47.96 30.96 -39.04
C ASP A 15 46.74 31.74 -38.52
N GLU A 16 46.97 32.93 -37.96
CA GLU A 16 45.94 33.79 -37.37
C GLU A 16 44.74 33.99 -38.30
N GLN A 17 44.96 34.15 -39.60
CA GLN A 17 43.87 34.30 -40.57
C GLN A 17 43.04 33.01 -40.69
N THR A 18 43.70 31.86 -40.78
CA THR A 18 43.03 30.54 -40.79
C THR A 18 42.30 30.24 -39.48
N PHE A 19 42.87 30.65 -38.34
CA PHE A 19 42.25 30.52 -37.02
C PHE A 19 40.99 31.38 -36.91
N GLN A 20 41.05 32.66 -37.28
CA GLN A 20 39.92 33.58 -37.27
C GLN A 20 38.80 33.14 -38.22
N GLN A 21 39.14 32.64 -39.41
CA GLN A 21 38.16 32.08 -40.35
C GLN A 21 37.43 30.86 -39.78
N ARG A 22 38.14 29.96 -39.09
CA ARG A 22 37.55 28.77 -38.46
C ARG A 22 36.84 29.09 -37.15
N LEU A 23 37.21 30.17 -36.45
CA LEU A 23 36.60 30.61 -35.20
C LEU A 23 35.12 30.97 -35.40
N ALA A 24 34.77 31.68 -36.47
CA ALA A 24 33.39 32.01 -36.79
C ALA A 24 32.53 30.76 -37.04
N ALA A 25 33.06 29.76 -37.77
CA ALA A 25 32.38 28.49 -38.00
C ALA A 25 32.20 27.69 -36.70
N ARG A 26 33.24 27.61 -35.85
CA ARG A 26 33.18 26.94 -34.54
C ARG A 26 32.20 27.63 -33.57
N ASN A 27 32.16 28.96 -33.56
CA ASN A 27 31.21 29.71 -32.73
C ASN A 27 29.75 29.46 -33.18
N ARG A 28 29.50 29.37 -34.50
CA ARG A 28 28.17 29.01 -35.01
C ARG A 28 27.78 27.57 -34.67
N GLN A 29 28.69 26.61 -34.84
CA GLN A 29 28.45 25.21 -34.47
C GLN A 29 28.25 25.06 -32.95
N GLY A 30 29.04 25.76 -32.13
CA GLY A 30 28.89 25.79 -30.68
C GLY A 30 27.57 26.44 -30.25
N LEU A 31 27.15 27.53 -30.91
CA LEU A 31 25.87 28.17 -30.68
C LEU A 31 24.71 27.21 -30.98
N PHE A 32 24.77 26.52 -32.13
CA PHE A 32 23.76 25.54 -32.53
C PHE A 32 23.71 24.36 -31.54
N GLY A 33 24.86 23.79 -31.19
CA GLY A 33 24.92 22.71 -30.19
C GLY A 33 24.36 23.13 -28.83
N ARG A 34 24.66 24.36 -28.39
CA ARG A 34 24.12 24.93 -27.14
C ARG A 34 22.61 25.14 -27.20
N LEU A 35 22.10 25.67 -28.32
CA LEU A 35 20.66 25.84 -28.56
C LEU A 35 19.94 24.49 -28.55
N PHE A 36 20.47 23.49 -29.25
CA PHE A 36 19.93 22.14 -29.27
C PHE A 36 19.91 21.52 -27.87
N TYR A 37 20.99 21.67 -27.10
CA TYR A 37 21.06 21.18 -25.73
C TYR A 37 20.01 21.81 -24.82
N TYR A 38 19.88 23.14 -24.82
CA TYR A 38 18.86 23.82 -24.01
C TYR A 38 17.44 23.50 -24.47
N PHE A 39 17.22 23.35 -25.77
CA PHE A 39 15.93 22.92 -26.30
C PHE A 39 15.56 21.50 -25.85
N SER A 40 16.53 20.57 -25.89
CA SER A 40 16.36 19.20 -25.39
C SER A 40 16.02 19.17 -23.89
N ILE A 41 16.73 19.96 -23.08
CA ILE A 41 16.41 20.13 -21.65
C ILE A 41 15.00 20.70 -21.47
N GLY A 42 14.63 21.71 -22.25
CA GLY A 42 13.29 22.30 -22.20
C GLY A 42 12.19 21.27 -22.47
N ILE A 43 12.36 20.44 -23.51
CA ILE A 43 11.44 19.34 -23.82
C ILE A 43 11.41 18.32 -22.68
N ALA A 44 12.57 17.92 -22.16
CA ALA A 44 12.65 16.94 -21.08
C ALA A 44 11.94 17.43 -19.81
N ILE A 45 12.13 18.71 -19.44
CA ILE A 45 11.45 19.33 -18.31
C ILE A 45 9.93 19.39 -18.56
N LEU A 46 9.49 19.80 -19.75
CA LEU A 46 8.06 19.82 -20.09
C LEU A 46 7.46 18.41 -20.02
N ALA A 47 8.13 17.39 -20.55
CA ALA A 47 7.68 16.02 -20.47
C ALA A 47 7.56 15.53 -19.02
N LEU A 48 8.52 15.88 -18.17
CA LEU A 48 8.51 15.54 -16.75
C LEU A 48 7.39 16.27 -16.00
N ILE A 49 7.14 17.55 -16.30
CA ILE A 49 6.01 18.31 -15.76
C ILE A 49 4.69 17.66 -16.17
N THR A 50 4.52 17.32 -17.46
CA THR A 50 3.30 16.67 -17.95
C THR A 50 3.07 15.32 -17.26
N LEU A 51 4.12 14.52 -17.11
CA LEU A 51 4.03 13.24 -16.42
C LEU A 51 3.66 13.43 -14.95
N PHE A 52 4.31 14.38 -14.27
CA PHE A 52 4.01 14.70 -12.87
C PHE A 52 2.56 15.16 -12.69
N VAL A 53 2.07 16.09 -13.52
CA VAL A 53 0.69 16.56 -13.49
C VAL A 53 -0.29 15.42 -13.75
N ASN A 54 0.01 14.53 -14.69
CA ASN A 54 -0.84 13.36 -14.96
C ASN A 54 -0.89 12.38 -13.78
N VAL A 55 0.25 12.09 -13.17
CA VAL A 55 0.32 11.24 -11.97
C VAL A 55 -0.46 11.87 -10.83
N VAL A 56 -0.24 13.15 -10.55
CA VAL A 56 -0.99 13.89 -9.53
C VAL A 56 -2.50 13.86 -9.81
N ASN A 57 -2.92 14.03 -11.06
CA ASN A 57 -4.32 13.95 -11.43
C ASN A 57 -4.93 12.57 -11.14
N GLN A 58 -4.20 11.50 -11.45
CA GLN A 58 -4.68 10.13 -11.26
C GLN A 58 -4.62 9.66 -9.80
N SER A 59 -3.70 10.20 -9.00
CA SER A 59 -3.46 9.73 -7.63
C SER A 59 -4.32 10.42 -6.58
N PHE A 60 -4.82 11.64 -6.82
CA PHE A 60 -5.52 12.44 -5.82
C PHE A 60 -6.97 12.76 -6.22
N GLY A 61 -7.63 11.78 -6.81
CA GLY A 61 -9.02 11.86 -7.24
C GLY A 61 -10.05 11.93 -6.12
N ALA A 62 -11.31 12.11 -6.51
CA ALA A 62 -12.46 11.77 -5.68
C ALA A 62 -13.00 10.40 -6.10
N ILE A 63 -13.62 9.70 -5.15
CA ILE A 63 -14.35 8.46 -5.42
C ILE A 63 -15.79 8.60 -4.96
N ALA A 64 -16.67 7.91 -5.68
CA ALA A 64 -18.03 7.64 -5.26
C ALA A 64 -18.07 6.25 -4.64
N GLU A 65 -18.44 6.18 -3.38
CA GLU A 65 -18.53 4.94 -2.63
C GLU A 65 -19.96 4.67 -2.18
N SER A 66 -20.34 3.41 -2.11
CA SER A 66 -21.63 2.96 -1.59
C SER A 66 -21.46 1.75 -0.69
N PHE A 67 -22.38 1.56 0.25
CA PHE A 67 -22.43 0.39 1.12
C PHE A 67 -23.54 -0.56 0.66
N THR A 68 -23.25 -1.85 0.58
CA THR A 68 -24.25 -2.90 0.35
C THR A 68 -25.33 -2.88 1.43
N ILE A 69 -24.95 -2.58 2.69
CA ILE A 69 -25.87 -2.41 3.82
C ILE A 69 -25.60 -1.06 4.47
N ASN A 70 -26.63 -0.21 4.60
CA ASN A 70 -26.46 1.11 5.20
C ASN A 70 -26.04 0.96 6.68
N PRO A 71 -24.90 1.55 7.11
CA PRO A 71 -24.43 1.44 8.49
C PRO A 71 -25.45 1.92 9.53
N GLU A 72 -26.29 2.89 9.18
CA GLU A 72 -27.34 3.39 10.08
C GLU A 72 -28.45 2.37 10.30
N GLU A 73 -28.69 1.47 9.34
CA GLU A 73 -29.63 0.35 9.52
C GLU A 73 -29.10 -0.66 10.53
N LEU A 74 -27.77 -0.82 10.62
CA LEU A 74 -27.11 -1.71 11.59
C LEU A 74 -27.18 -1.18 13.02
N ALA A 75 -27.32 0.15 13.19
CA ALA A 75 -27.37 0.79 14.51
C ALA A 75 -28.74 0.68 15.22
N GLY A 76 -29.80 0.40 14.44
CA GLY A 76 -31.19 0.36 14.89
C GLY A 76 -31.87 1.74 14.93
N GLU A 77 -33.19 1.75 15.13
CA GLU A 77 -33.99 2.98 15.02
C GLU A 77 -33.55 4.09 16.00
N GLY A 78 -33.14 5.23 15.45
CA GLY A 78 -32.94 6.48 16.21
C GLY A 78 -31.55 6.66 16.85
N ARG A 79 -30.57 5.83 16.50
CA ARG A 79 -29.16 5.99 16.90
C ARG A 79 -28.28 6.14 15.67
N THR A 80 -27.15 6.83 15.79
CA THR A 80 -26.15 6.87 14.71
C THR A 80 -25.17 5.71 14.87
N PHE A 81 -24.69 5.15 13.77
CA PHE A 81 -23.73 4.06 13.78
C PHE A 81 -22.53 4.36 14.69
N GLU A 82 -22.03 5.59 14.68
CA GLU A 82 -20.90 6.10 15.49
C GLU A 82 -21.10 6.00 17.02
N GLU A 83 -22.33 5.81 17.49
CA GLU A 83 -22.65 5.72 18.92
C GLU A 83 -22.54 4.29 19.48
N LEU A 84 -22.39 3.28 18.60
CA LEU A 84 -22.28 1.88 19.00
C LEU A 84 -20.97 1.60 19.74
N ASN A 85 -21.06 0.79 20.80
CA ASN A 85 -19.90 0.33 21.57
C ASN A 85 -19.31 -0.99 21.02
N ALA A 86 -18.10 -1.37 21.46
CA ALA A 86 -17.41 -2.58 21.04
C ALA A 86 -18.24 -3.88 21.12
N GLN A 87 -19.08 -4.04 22.16
CA GLN A 87 -19.90 -5.23 22.31
C GLN A 87 -21.03 -5.25 21.30
N GLU A 88 -21.74 -4.12 21.12
CA GLU A 88 -22.79 -3.99 20.11
C GLU A 88 -22.25 -4.20 18.69
N LEU A 89 -21.05 -3.70 18.41
CA LEU A 89 -20.37 -3.92 17.12
C LEU A 89 -19.98 -5.38 16.92
N ALA A 90 -19.51 -6.06 17.96
CA ALA A 90 -19.19 -7.48 17.92
C ALA A 90 -20.44 -8.35 17.74
N ASP A 91 -21.56 -7.98 18.36
CA ASP A 91 -22.86 -8.64 18.19
C ASP A 91 -23.35 -8.53 16.73
N ILE A 92 -23.18 -7.37 16.09
CA ILE A 92 -23.49 -7.20 14.65
C ILE A 92 -22.66 -8.16 13.78
N LEU A 93 -21.37 -8.34 14.09
CA LEU A 93 -20.52 -9.28 13.35
C LEU A 93 -21.02 -10.72 13.46
N VAL A 94 -21.54 -11.12 14.62
CA VAL A 94 -22.15 -12.45 14.82
C VAL A 94 -23.46 -12.56 14.04
N GLU A 95 -24.34 -11.57 14.18
CA GLU A 95 -25.68 -11.56 13.58
C GLU A 95 -25.64 -11.66 12.06
N TYR A 96 -24.74 -10.89 11.42
CA TYR A 96 -24.58 -10.87 9.97
C TYR A 96 -23.62 -11.95 9.44
N GLY A 97 -23.09 -12.81 10.32
CA GLY A 97 -22.33 -14.00 9.94
C GLY A 97 -20.92 -13.72 9.43
N ALA A 98 -20.22 -12.72 10.00
CA ALA A 98 -18.83 -12.46 9.70
C ALA A 98 -17.95 -13.70 9.94
N ASN A 99 -16.87 -13.84 9.18
CA ASN A 99 -15.90 -14.91 9.38
C ASN A 99 -14.96 -14.57 10.56
N LEU A 100 -15.48 -14.60 11.79
CA LEU A 100 -14.78 -14.19 13.00
C LEU A 100 -13.44 -14.90 13.21
N ARG A 101 -13.34 -16.18 12.80
CA ARG A 101 -12.07 -16.91 12.81
C ARG A 101 -10.98 -16.23 11.97
N VAL A 102 -11.35 -15.73 10.79
CA VAL A 102 -10.44 -15.02 9.88
C VAL A 102 -10.08 -13.66 10.48
N LEU A 103 -11.05 -12.96 11.07
CA LEU A 103 -10.82 -11.68 11.73
C LEU A 103 -9.87 -11.80 12.92
N VAL A 104 -10.05 -12.81 13.78
CA VAL A 104 -9.10 -13.09 14.87
C VAL A 104 -7.71 -13.41 14.31
N ARG A 105 -7.61 -14.21 13.24
CA ARG A 105 -6.32 -14.49 12.61
C ARG A 105 -5.64 -13.21 12.11
N ASP A 106 -6.36 -12.40 11.36
CA ASP A 106 -5.75 -11.29 10.62
C ASP A 106 -5.52 -10.05 11.50
N ARG A 107 -6.33 -9.87 12.54
CA ARG A 107 -6.26 -8.69 13.42
C ARG A 107 -5.59 -8.96 14.77
N MET A 108 -5.66 -10.20 15.26
CA MET A 108 -5.14 -10.56 16.58
C MET A 108 -3.99 -11.56 16.53
N SER A 109 -3.83 -12.43 15.52
CA SER A 109 -2.82 -13.50 15.63
C SER A 109 -1.38 -12.98 15.49
N SER A 110 -0.56 -13.19 16.53
CA SER A 110 0.89 -13.05 16.43
C SER A 110 1.62 -14.32 15.96
N VAL A 111 0.90 -15.45 15.86
CA VAL A 111 1.43 -16.76 15.45
C VAL A 111 1.31 -16.98 13.94
N ASP A 112 2.12 -17.89 13.41
CA ASP A 112 2.13 -18.23 11.98
C ASP A 112 0.76 -18.78 11.52
N PRO A 113 0.25 -18.38 10.33
CA PRO A 113 -1.06 -18.82 9.84
C PRO A 113 -1.23 -20.35 9.73
N SER A 114 -0.14 -21.12 9.62
CA SER A 114 -0.19 -22.58 9.52
C SER A 114 -0.57 -23.28 10.83
N VAL A 115 -0.28 -22.65 11.98
CA VAL A 115 -0.58 -23.20 13.32
C VAL A 115 -1.74 -22.51 14.01
N PHE A 116 -2.26 -21.43 13.43
CA PHE A 116 -3.33 -20.60 13.99
C PHE A 116 -4.52 -21.40 14.53
N THR A 117 -4.99 -22.40 13.78
CA THR A 117 -6.17 -23.19 14.18
C THR A 117 -5.92 -24.10 15.38
N THR A 118 -4.68 -24.55 15.56
CA THR A 118 -4.28 -25.47 16.63
C THR A 118 -3.78 -24.75 17.88
N SER A 119 -3.52 -23.44 17.79
CA SER A 119 -3.07 -22.62 18.91
C SER A 119 -4.22 -22.22 19.83
N THR A 120 -3.92 -22.10 21.13
CA THR A 120 -4.85 -21.57 22.14
C THR A 120 -4.96 -20.05 22.04
N LEU A 121 -6.06 -19.45 22.50
CA LEU A 121 -6.19 -17.97 22.50
C LEU A 121 -5.01 -17.28 23.21
N ARG A 122 -4.49 -17.89 24.28
CA ARG A 122 -3.31 -17.40 25.00
C ARG A 122 -2.02 -17.45 24.18
N GLU A 123 -1.86 -18.46 23.34
CA GLU A 123 -0.72 -18.57 22.43
C GLU A 123 -0.81 -17.58 21.27
N LEU A 124 -2.03 -17.29 20.78
CA LEU A 124 -2.25 -16.30 19.73
C LEU A 124 -1.76 -14.92 20.17
N GLU A 125 -2.24 -14.48 21.34
CA GLU A 125 -1.89 -13.18 21.94
C GLU A 125 -1.77 -13.27 23.46
N PRO A 126 -0.55 -13.41 24.00
CA PRO A 126 -0.33 -13.59 25.44
C PRO A 126 -0.73 -12.41 26.34
N ASN A 127 -0.83 -11.20 25.77
CA ASN A 127 -1.16 -9.97 26.50
C ASN A 127 -2.60 -9.51 26.26
N ALA A 128 -3.42 -10.34 25.63
CA ALA A 128 -4.83 -10.05 25.38
C ALA A 128 -5.69 -10.32 26.61
N ASN A 129 -6.85 -9.68 26.65
CA ASN A 129 -7.96 -10.04 27.52
C ASN A 129 -8.71 -11.22 26.89
N TYR A 130 -9.11 -12.21 27.68
CA TYR A 130 -9.79 -13.41 27.17
C TYR A 130 -11.21 -13.52 27.72
N PRO A 131 -12.15 -14.05 26.92
CA PRO A 131 -13.44 -14.51 27.42
C PRO A 131 -13.25 -15.53 28.55
N GLU A 132 -14.13 -15.46 29.55
CA GLU A 132 -14.00 -16.24 30.78
C GLU A 132 -13.95 -17.75 30.49
N GLY A 133 -12.85 -18.41 30.87
CA GLY A 133 -12.66 -19.86 30.71
C GLY A 133 -12.13 -20.32 29.35
N TYR A 134 -11.91 -19.44 28.38
CA TYR A 134 -11.51 -19.82 27.01
C TYR A 134 -10.05 -19.53 26.66
N ALA A 135 -9.26 -18.96 27.58
CA ALA A 135 -7.86 -18.60 27.34
C ALA A 135 -7.00 -19.77 26.84
N ASP A 136 -7.22 -20.96 27.39
CA ASP A 136 -6.43 -22.18 27.09
C ASP A 136 -7.14 -23.11 26.07
N THR A 137 -8.16 -22.61 25.37
CA THR A 137 -8.89 -23.37 24.35
C THR A 137 -8.38 -23.03 22.96
N THR A 138 -8.26 -24.04 22.08
CA THR A 138 -7.80 -23.82 20.70
C THR A 138 -8.85 -23.12 19.84
N VAL A 139 -8.42 -22.37 18.83
CA VAL A 139 -9.36 -21.71 17.89
C VAL A 139 -10.26 -22.73 17.20
N ASN A 140 -9.72 -23.89 16.84
CA ASN A 140 -10.50 -24.95 16.21
C ASN A 140 -11.58 -25.49 17.16
N ASP A 141 -11.26 -25.69 18.43
CA ASP A 141 -12.21 -26.20 19.41
C ASP A 141 -13.30 -25.17 19.72
N ILE A 142 -12.95 -23.89 19.88
CA ILE A 142 -13.92 -22.79 20.05
C ILE A 142 -14.89 -22.75 18.88
N SER A 143 -14.37 -22.86 17.66
CA SER A 143 -15.18 -22.79 16.45
C SER A 143 -16.10 -23.98 16.21
N ALA A 144 -15.90 -25.08 16.96
CA ALA A 144 -16.77 -26.25 16.94
C ALA A 144 -17.92 -26.16 17.96
N LEU A 145 -17.91 -25.15 18.84
CA LEU A 145 -18.98 -24.90 19.81
C LEU A 145 -20.17 -24.22 19.14
N ASP A 146 -21.37 -24.48 19.68
CA ASP A 146 -22.61 -23.83 19.22
C ASP A 146 -22.56 -22.30 19.42
N ASN A 147 -21.83 -21.81 20.44
CA ASN A 147 -21.60 -20.40 20.74
C ASN A 147 -20.19 -19.91 20.35
N GLY A 148 -19.52 -20.61 19.43
CA GLY A 148 -18.14 -20.34 19.07
C GLY A 148 -17.92 -18.95 18.47
N ASN A 149 -18.91 -18.45 17.73
CA ASN A 149 -18.85 -17.13 17.11
C ASN A 149 -18.96 -16.03 18.17
N GLU A 150 -19.86 -16.16 19.13
CA GLU A 150 -20.04 -15.23 20.24
C GLU A 150 -18.76 -15.10 21.08
N ILE A 151 -18.09 -16.23 21.35
CA ILE A 151 -16.81 -16.24 22.09
C ILE A 151 -15.71 -15.50 21.30
N LEU A 152 -15.61 -15.73 19.99
CA LEU A 152 -14.61 -15.06 19.15
C LEU A 152 -14.93 -13.57 18.98
N ALA A 153 -16.20 -13.20 18.91
CA ALA A 153 -16.66 -11.81 18.86
C ALA A 153 -16.34 -11.08 20.17
N GLU A 154 -16.58 -11.71 21.33
CA GLU A 154 -16.18 -11.19 22.64
C GLU A 154 -14.66 -11.03 22.74
N PHE A 155 -13.88 -12.00 22.25
CA PHE A 155 -12.43 -11.89 22.21
C PHE A 155 -11.96 -10.68 21.38
N LEU A 156 -12.62 -10.37 20.27
CA LEU A 156 -12.34 -9.15 19.50
C LEU A 156 -12.75 -7.89 20.28
N ALA A 157 -13.95 -7.88 20.88
CA ALA A 157 -14.48 -6.76 21.67
C ALA A 157 -13.60 -6.38 22.87
N LEU A 158 -12.98 -7.37 23.52
CA LEU A 158 -12.11 -7.17 24.69
C LEU A 158 -10.74 -6.58 24.37
N ASN A 159 -10.32 -6.59 23.10
CA ASN A 159 -8.95 -6.26 22.71
C ASN A 159 -8.84 -5.21 21.61
N LEU A 160 -9.86 -5.06 20.77
CA LEU A 160 -9.92 -4.04 19.73
C LEU A 160 -10.66 -2.79 20.23
N SER A 161 -10.31 -1.63 19.69
CA SER A 161 -11.03 -0.40 20.00
C SER A 161 -12.40 -0.35 19.30
N ASP A 162 -13.32 0.46 19.81
CA ASP A 162 -14.61 0.73 19.14
C ASP A 162 -14.40 1.17 17.68
N VAL A 163 -13.33 1.92 17.39
CA VAL A 163 -12.98 2.37 16.04
C VAL A 163 -12.57 1.21 15.15
N ASP A 164 -11.75 0.28 15.66
CA ASP A 164 -11.29 -0.87 14.89
C ASP A 164 -12.44 -1.84 14.57
N LEU A 165 -13.32 -2.11 15.54
CA LEU A 165 -14.50 -2.95 15.34
C LEU A 165 -15.51 -2.31 14.40
N ARG A 166 -15.73 -0.99 14.53
CA ARG A 166 -16.56 -0.21 13.63
C ARG A 166 -16.05 -0.33 12.19
N ASN A 167 -14.75 -0.18 12.00
CA ASN A 167 -14.11 -0.35 10.70
C ASN A 167 -14.29 -1.76 10.14
N ILE A 168 -14.17 -2.81 10.98
CA ILE A 168 -14.41 -4.20 10.58
C ILE A 168 -15.88 -4.39 10.14
N VAL A 169 -16.85 -3.88 10.89
CA VAL A 169 -18.28 -3.95 10.52
C VAL A 169 -18.52 -3.22 9.19
N LEU A 170 -17.93 -2.04 8.99
CA LEU A 170 -18.06 -1.32 7.72
C LEU A 170 -17.43 -2.06 6.53
N GLU A 171 -16.35 -2.80 6.77
CA GLU A 171 -15.61 -3.53 5.74
C GLU A 171 -16.26 -4.87 5.38
N ASP A 172 -16.54 -5.71 6.38
CA ASP A 172 -16.97 -7.10 6.19
C ASP A 172 -18.49 -7.26 6.13
N ILE A 173 -19.27 -6.34 6.73
CA ILE A 173 -20.73 -6.42 6.78
C ILE A 173 -21.37 -5.37 5.88
N ALA A 174 -21.04 -4.09 6.08
CA ALA A 174 -21.60 -3.02 5.26
C ALA A 174 -21.05 -3.05 3.82
N GLU A 175 -19.87 -3.67 3.62
CA GLU A 175 -19.19 -3.87 2.33
C GLU A 175 -19.14 -2.61 1.47
N LEU A 176 -18.12 -1.78 1.69
CA LEU A 176 -17.90 -0.57 0.90
C LEU A 176 -17.46 -0.90 -0.54
N GLN A 177 -18.23 -0.44 -1.52
CA GLN A 177 -17.95 -0.59 -2.95
C GLN A 177 -17.61 0.77 -3.58
N VAL A 178 -16.50 0.81 -4.33
CA VAL A 178 -16.14 1.96 -5.15
C VAL A 178 -16.89 1.88 -6.48
N LEU A 179 -17.85 2.77 -6.68
CA LEU A 179 -18.68 2.82 -7.89
C LEU A 179 -17.96 3.51 -9.03
N GLN A 180 -17.29 4.62 -8.74
CA GLN A 180 -16.60 5.45 -9.73
C GLN A 180 -15.45 6.24 -9.12
N ALA A 181 -14.46 6.59 -9.93
CA ALA A 181 -13.34 7.44 -9.57
C ALA A 181 -13.16 8.56 -10.60
N TRP A 182 -12.84 9.76 -10.12
CA TRP A 182 -12.52 10.94 -10.94
C TRP A 182 -11.09 11.38 -10.69
N GLY A 183 -10.46 12.03 -11.67
CA GLY A 183 -9.14 12.64 -11.46
C GLY A 183 -9.24 13.90 -10.59
N LEU A 184 -8.15 14.26 -9.92
CA LEU A 184 -8.03 15.45 -9.06
C LEU A 184 -8.62 16.71 -9.71
N PHE A 185 -8.29 16.98 -10.98
CA PHE A 185 -8.75 18.20 -11.64
C PHE A 185 -10.24 18.18 -11.92
N ASP A 186 -10.82 17.02 -12.27
CA ASP A 186 -12.26 16.89 -12.44
C ASP A 186 -12.96 17.08 -11.09
N SER A 187 -12.42 16.50 -10.02
CA SER A 187 -12.94 16.63 -8.66
C SER A 187 -12.85 18.05 -8.08
N ILE A 188 -11.80 18.81 -8.41
CA ILE A 188 -11.62 20.18 -7.92
C ILE A 188 -12.38 21.21 -8.78
N LEU A 189 -12.38 21.04 -10.11
CA LEU A 189 -12.87 22.07 -11.04
C LEU A 189 -14.34 21.90 -11.44
N ASN A 190 -14.92 20.70 -11.29
CA ASN A 190 -16.32 20.42 -11.65
C ASN A 190 -17.19 20.15 -10.39
N TRP A 191 -16.86 20.81 -9.28
CA TRP A 191 -17.55 20.63 -8.00
C TRP A 191 -18.89 21.38 -8.01
N GLU A 192 -20.00 20.64 -7.91
CA GLU A 192 -21.39 21.08 -7.78
C GLU A 192 -21.99 21.86 -8.96
N PRO A 193 -23.22 21.51 -9.40
CA PRO A 193 -23.94 22.40 -10.29
C PRO A 193 -24.24 23.73 -9.62
N GLY A 194 -23.92 24.82 -10.32
CA GLY A 194 -24.20 26.16 -9.81
C GLY A 194 -25.69 26.33 -9.50
N ALA A 195 -26.03 27.17 -8.52
CA ALA A 195 -27.42 27.44 -8.12
C ALA A 195 -28.34 27.79 -9.31
N ALA A 196 -27.80 28.40 -10.37
CA ALA A 196 -28.52 28.68 -11.61
C ALA A 196 -28.87 27.42 -12.42
N GLN A 197 -28.00 26.41 -12.43
CA GLN A 197 -28.25 25.13 -13.11
C GLN A 197 -29.25 24.27 -12.36
N GLN A 198 -29.16 24.25 -11.02
CA GLN A 198 -30.17 23.58 -10.18
C GLN A 198 -31.55 24.23 -10.35
N GLN A 199 -31.60 25.57 -10.37
CA GLN A 199 -32.84 26.30 -10.63
C GLN A 199 -33.38 26.00 -12.04
N ARG A 200 -32.52 25.99 -13.07
CA ARG A 200 -32.96 25.67 -14.44
C ARG A 200 -33.51 24.25 -14.55
N ALA A 201 -32.90 23.26 -13.88
CA ALA A 201 -33.42 21.89 -13.85
C ALA A 201 -34.83 21.83 -13.22
N ALA A 202 -35.05 22.54 -12.10
CA ALA A 202 -36.36 22.63 -11.46
C ALA A 202 -37.40 23.36 -12.35
N ASP A 203 -36.98 24.42 -13.04
CA ASP A 203 -37.83 25.17 -13.96
C ASP A 203 -38.25 24.29 -15.14
N ILE A 204 -37.32 23.51 -15.74
CA ILE A 204 -37.62 22.59 -16.84
C ILE A 204 -38.67 21.54 -16.44
N VAL A 205 -38.57 20.97 -15.24
CA VAL A 205 -39.58 20.00 -14.78
C VAL A 205 -40.96 20.63 -14.61
N THR A 206 -41.01 21.88 -14.14
CA THR A 206 -42.27 22.63 -14.06
C THR A 206 -42.84 22.90 -15.46
N GLU A 207 -41.99 23.23 -16.44
CA GLU A 207 -42.37 23.42 -17.84
C GLU A 207 -42.87 22.10 -18.48
N MET A 208 -42.23 20.97 -18.19
CA MET A 208 -42.65 19.63 -18.66
C MET A 208 -44.02 19.26 -18.10
N GLN A 209 -44.27 19.46 -16.80
CA GLN A 209 -45.58 19.22 -16.17
C GLN A 209 -46.69 20.06 -16.83
N ALA A 210 -46.42 21.34 -17.06
CA ALA A 210 -47.38 22.22 -17.74
C ALA A 210 -47.66 21.78 -19.19
N THR A 211 -46.65 21.21 -19.86
CA THR A 211 -46.78 20.68 -21.23
C THR A 211 -47.62 19.39 -21.24
N ASP A 212 -47.44 18.51 -20.26
CA ASP A 212 -48.23 17.27 -20.14
C ASP A 212 -49.71 17.57 -19.80
N ASP A 213 -49.95 18.51 -18.87
CA ASP A 213 -51.30 19.02 -18.56
C ASP A 213 -52.00 19.59 -19.80
N ALA A 214 -51.28 20.38 -20.62
CA ALA A 214 -51.80 20.90 -21.87
C ALA A 214 -52.09 19.80 -22.90
N GLN A 215 -51.30 18.73 -22.91
CA GLN A 215 -51.50 17.59 -23.81
C GLN A 215 -52.80 16.84 -23.50
N VAL A 216 -53.12 16.67 -22.22
CA VAL A 216 -54.39 16.07 -21.76
C VAL A 216 -55.59 16.90 -22.22
N GLU A 217 -55.52 18.22 -22.07
CA GLU A 217 -56.58 19.15 -22.50
C GLU A 217 -56.80 19.12 -24.02
N LEU A 218 -55.71 19.18 -24.81
CA LEU A 218 -55.78 19.10 -26.27
C LEU A 218 -56.32 17.75 -26.75
N ALA A 219 -55.94 16.64 -26.10
CA ALA A 219 -56.47 15.31 -26.42
C ALA A 219 -57.98 15.22 -26.15
N SER A 220 -58.47 15.83 -25.06
CA SER A 220 -59.90 15.88 -24.75
C SER A 220 -60.69 16.68 -25.78
N GLN A 221 -60.17 17.84 -26.22
CA GLN A 221 -60.80 18.66 -27.27
C GLN A 221 -60.84 17.93 -28.62
N LEU A 222 -59.82 17.14 -28.94
CA LEU A 222 -59.76 16.33 -30.15
C LEU A 222 -60.86 15.25 -30.14
N GLU A 223 -61.01 14.55 -29.01
CA GLU A 223 -62.03 13.52 -28.83
C GLU A 223 -63.45 14.09 -29.01
N ASP A 224 -63.73 15.27 -28.43
CA ASP A 224 -65.04 15.93 -28.57
C ASP A 224 -65.33 16.31 -30.04
N LEU A 225 -64.36 16.92 -30.73
CA LEU A 225 -64.51 17.29 -32.15
C LEU A 225 -64.68 16.06 -33.06
N GLU A 226 -63.93 14.98 -32.83
CA GLU A 226 -64.07 13.73 -33.56
C GLU A 226 -65.44 13.07 -33.30
N GLY A 227 -65.94 13.16 -32.07
CA GLY A 227 -67.30 12.76 -31.69
C GLY A 227 -68.37 13.52 -32.47
N GLN A 228 -68.29 14.85 -32.51
CA GLN A 228 -69.22 15.70 -33.28
C GLN A 228 -69.22 15.36 -34.78
N VAL A 229 -68.04 15.09 -35.36
CA VAL A 229 -67.92 14.67 -36.77
C VAL A 229 -68.57 13.30 -36.99
N SER A 230 -68.40 12.35 -36.05
CA SER A 230 -69.02 11.03 -36.11
C SER A 230 -70.55 11.13 -36.10
N ASP A 231 -71.12 11.95 -35.21
CA ASP A 231 -72.56 12.17 -35.10
C ASP A 231 -73.14 12.82 -36.36
N LEU A 232 -72.46 13.84 -36.90
CA LEU A 232 -72.88 14.51 -38.13
C LEU A 232 -72.84 13.60 -39.36
N ARG A 233 -71.89 12.65 -39.40
CA ARG A 233 -71.82 11.62 -40.46
C ARG A 233 -72.95 10.59 -40.33
N ALA A 234 -73.33 10.21 -39.11
CA ALA A 234 -74.42 9.28 -38.85
C ALA A 234 -75.81 9.85 -39.23
N ALA A 235 -75.99 11.18 -39.13
CA ALA A 235 -77.24 11.87 -39.45
C ALA A 235 -77.57 11.93 -40.96
N GLY A 236 -76.59 11.76 -41.86
CA GLY A 236 -76.81 11.42 -43.29
C GLY A 236 -77.43 12.49 -44.19
N THR A 237 -77.43 13.78 -43.83
CA THR A 237 -77.99 14.88 -44.64
C THR A 237 -76.94 15.60 -45.48
N ASP A 238 -77.26 15.93 -46.74
CA ASP A 238 -76.36 16.67 -47.66
C ASP A 238 -75.92 18.05 -47.12
N ASP A 239 -76.70 18.64 -46.21
CA ASP A 239 -76.41 19.92 -45.54
C ASP A 239 -75.25 19.85 -44.53
N ASN A 240 -74.88 18.66 -44.03
CA ASN A 240 -73.83 18.52 -43.01
C ASN A 240 -72.41 18.63 -43.59
N ARG A 241 -72.26 18.63 -44.92
CA ARG A 241 -70.95 18.57 -45.59
C ARG A 241 -70.07 19.77 -45.26
N ALA A 242 -70.63 20.97 -45.22
CA ALA A 242 -69.88 22.19 -44.91
C ALA A 242 -69.42 22.22 -43.44
N GLN A 243 -70.26 21.76 -42.52
CA GLN A 243 -69.93 21.64 -41.09
C GLN A 243 -68.84 20.61 -40.85
N ILE A 244 -68.92 19.45 -41.50
CA ILE A 244 -67.89 18.41 -41.43
C ILE A 244 -66.55 18.92 -41.97
N THR A 245 -66.53 19.70 -43.06
CA THR A 245 -65.29 20.31 -43.58
C THR A 245 -64.68 21.27 -42.56
N SER A 246 -65.48 22.13 -41.93
CA SER A 246 -64.99 23.07 -40.91
C SER A 246 -64.47 22.35 -39.65
N LEU A 247 -65.15 21.31 -39.19
CA LEU A 247 -64.69 20.51 -38.04
C LEU A 247 -63.40 19.75 -38.35
N ASN A 248 -63.25 19.18 -39.57
CA ASN A 248 -61.99 18.53 -39.96
C ASN A 248 -60.81 19.51 -40.07
N GLU A 249 -61.07 20.77 -40.42
CA GLU A 249 -60.06 21.83 -40.37
C GLU A 249 -59.64 22.11 -38.92
N GLN A 250 -60.59 22.23 -37.98
CA GLN A 250 -60.29 22.37 -36.55
C GLN A 250 -59.53 21.16 -35.98
N ILE A 251 -59.91 19.94 -36.36
CA ILE A 251 -59.20 18.70 -35.98
C ILE A 251 -57.75 18.71 -36.50
N THR A 252 -57.53 19.18 -37.73
CA THR A 252 -56.19 19.25 -38.33
C THR A 252 -55.32 20.29 -37.60
N GLU A 253 -55.90 21.43 -37.26
CA GLU A 253 -55.24 22.45 -36.45
C GLU A 253 -54.89 21.93 -35.06
N LEU A 254 -55.83 21.25 -34.39
CA LEU A 254 -55.63 20.72 -33.04
C LEU A 254 -54.59 19.59 -33.01
N ARG A 255 -54.57 18.71 -34.02
CA ARG A 255 -53.50 17.71 -34.19
C ARG A 255 -52.13 18.36 -34.36
N THR A 256 -52.07 19.46 -35.10
CA THR A 256 -50.83 20.24 -35.26
C THR A 256 -50.36 20.83 -33.93
N GLN A 257 -51.29 21.29 -33.08
CA GLN A 257 -50.97 21.77 -31.73
C GLN A 257 -50.49 20.65 -30.80
N ILE A 258 -51.09 19.46 -30.87
CA ILE A 258 -50.64 18.27 -30.13
C ILE A 258 -49.22 17.87 -30.53
N ASP A 259 -48.94 17.80 -31.83
CA ASP A 259 -47.61 17.47 -32.34
C ASP A 259 -46.58 18.51 -31.87
N ALA A 260 -46.90 19.80 -31.96
CA ALA A 260 -46.02 20.87 -31.48
C ALA A 260 -45.78 20.83 -29.95
N ASN A 261 -46.79 20.47 -29.17
CA ASN A 261 -46.68 20.34 -27.72
C ASN A 261 -45.82 19.13 -27.34
N ARG A 262 -45.96 18.02 -28.07
CA ARG A 262 -45.11 16.83 -27.92
C ARG A 262 -43.65 17.13 -28.25
N ASP A 263 -43.40 17.84 -29.34
CA ASP A 263 -42.04 18.25 -29.73
C ASP A 263 -41.41 19.15 -28.65
N ALA A 264 -42.19 20.09 -28.08
CA ALA A 264 -41.73 20.94 -26.99
C ALA A 264 -41.38 20.14 -25.72
N TYR A 265 -42.17 19.12 -25.40
CA TYR A 265 -41.88 18.20 -24.30
C TYR A 265 -40.58 17.42 -24.54
N ASP A 266 -40.39 16.88 -25.75
CA ASP A 266 -39.18 16.13 -26.11
C ASP A 266 -37.93 17.04 -26.08
N ASP A 267 -38.04 18.30 -26.50
CA ASP A 267 -36.96 19.29 -26.40
C ASP A 267 -36.59 19.62 -24.95
N LEU A 268 -37.57 19.86 -24.08
CA LEU A 268 -37.35 20.10 -22.65
C LEU A 268 -36.68 18.90 -21.97
N ARG A 269 -37.13 17.68 -22.33
CA ARG A 269 -36.52 16.44 -21.87
C ARG A 269 -35.05 16.34 -22.27
N ASN A 270 -34.70 16.62 -23.52
CA ASN A 270 -33.32 16.56 -24.00
C ASN A 270 -32.43 17.62 -23.32
N GLU A 271 -32.97 18.83 -23.07
CA GLU A 271 -32.27 19.87 -22.31
C GLU A 271 -31.97 19.41 -20.88
N LEU A 272 -32.94 18.77 -20.23
CA LEU A 272 -32.79 18.25 -18.88
C LEU A 272 -31.81 17.08 -18.82
N GLU A 273 -31.84 16.15 -19.78
CA GLU A 273 -30.86 15.06 -19.89
C GLU A 273 -29.43 15.61 -20.00
N THR A 274 -29.20 16.60 -20.87
CA THR A 274 -27.88 17.24 -21.02
C THR A 274 -27.44 17.96 -19.74
N LEU A 275 -28.37 18.59 -19.03
CA LEU A 275 -28.08 19.33 -17.81
C LEU A 275 -27.77 18.40 -16.64
N VAL A 276 -28.51 17.29 -16.49
CA VAL A 276 -28.29 16.28 -15.46
C VAL A 276 -26.98 15.53 -15.67
N GLU A 277 -26.61 15.21 -16.91
CA GLU A 277 -25.31 14.60 -17.21
C GLU A 277 -24.11 15.48 -16.79
N SER A 278 -24.33 16.79 -16.56
CA SER A 278 -23.31 17.73 -16.09
C SER A 278 -23.18 17.81 -14.55
N PHE A 279 -24.04 17.13 -13.79
CA PHE A 279 -24.11 17.25 -12.34
C PHE A 279 -23.26 16.19 -11.63
N ILE A 280 -22.14 16.61 -11.03
CA ILE A 280 -21.42 15.83 -10.02
C ILE A 280 -21.83 16.42 -8.67
N THR A 281 -22.68 15.72 -7.92
CA THR A 281 -23.15 16.16 -6.58
C THR A 281 -22.30 15.53 -5.48
N THR A 282 -22.19 16.17 -4.32
CA THR A 282 -21.32 15.83 -3.17
C THR A 282 -21.87 14.68 -2.32
N GLU A 283 -23.17 14.39 -2.45
CA GLU A 283 -23.86 13.25 -1.89
C GLU A 283 -25.04 12.96 -2.83
N THR A 284 -25.10 11.77 -3.43
CA THR A 284 -26.22 11.40 -4.30
C THR A 284 -26.88 10.15 -3.76
N GLN A 285 -28.18 10.20 -3.49
CA GLN A 285 -28.94 9.01 -3.12
C GLN A 285 -29.31 8.25 -4.39
N ALA A 286 -28.74 7.06 -4.60
CA ALA A 286 -29.05 6.18 -5.73
C ALA A 286 -30.14 5.18 -5.35
N LEU A 287 -31.16 5.03 -6.21
CA LEU A 287 -32.31 4.18 -5.95
C LEU A 287 -32.13 2.80 -6.63
N TYR A 288 -31.90 1.75 -5.84
CA TYR A 288 -31.70 0.37 -6.31
C TYR A 288 -33.03 -0.38 -6.35
N CYS A 289 -33.52 -0.73 -7.55
CA CYS A 289 -34.72 -1.55 -7.73
C CYS A 289 -34.32 -2.90 -8.36
N THR A 290 -34.48 -4.00 -7.62
CA THR A 290 -34.43 -5.39 -8.15
C THR A 290 -33.20 -5.80 -8.98
N GLY A 291 -32.01 -5.72 -8.39
CA GLY A 291 -30.84 -6.48 -8.86
C GLY A 291 -30.02 -5.86 -9.99
N GLU A 292 -30.45 -4.72 -10.53
CA GLU A 292 -29.76 -3.97 -11.58
C GLU A 292 -29.42 -2.58 -11.05
N PHE A 293 -28.15 -2.16 -11.19
CA PHE A 293 -27.76 -0.78 -10.89
C PHE A 293 -28.48 0.14 -11.86
N VAL A 294 -29.53 0.80 -11.40
CA VAL A 294 -30.15 1.90 -12.14
C VAL A 294 -29.26 3.11 -11.88
N GLN A 295 -28.36 3.39 -12.82
CA GLN A 295 -27.68 4.68 -12.83
C GLN A 295 -28.78 5.75 -12.79
N ILE A 296 -28.60 6.76 -11.94
CA ILE A 296 -29.46 7.95 -11.93
C ILE A 296 -29.57 8.53 -13.35
N ASN A 297 -28.54 8.33 -14.18
CA ASN A 297 -28.52 8.71 -15.59
C ASN A 297 -29.44 7.90 -16.54
N THR A 298 -30.15 6.86 -16.09
CA THR A 298 -31.03 6.04 -16.97
C THR A 298 -32.53 6.18 -16.70
N LYS A 299 -32.95 7.09 -15.80
CA LYS A 299 -34.36 7.39 -15.57
C LYS A 299 -34.86 8.54 -16.43
N SER A 300 -36.16 8.54 -16.73
CA SER A 300 -36.79 9.71 -17.34
C SER A 300 -36.62 10.91 -16.41
N PRO A 301 -36.44 12.13 -16.94
CA PRO A 301 -36.14 13.29 -16.12
C PRO A 301 -37.15 13.63 -15.00
N GLU A 302 -38.41 13.21 -15.17
CA GLU A 302 -39.48 13.39 -14.19
C GLU A 302 -39.36 12.47 -12.97
N GLU A 303 -38.87 11.24 -13.18
CA GLU A 303 -38.63 10.29 -12.07
C GLU A 303 -37.42 10.72 -11.23
N LEU A 304 -36.47 11.46 -11.82
CA LEU A 304 -35.28 11.93 -11.13
C LEU A 304 -35.56 12.99 -10.08
N VAL A 305 -36.47 13.93 -10.36
CA VAL A 305 -36.92 14.91 -9.37
C VAL A 305 -37.79 14.25 -8.30
N THR A 306 -38.56 13.21 -8.65
CA THR A 306 -39.34 12.43 -7.68
C THR A 306 -38.42 11.72 -6.68
N VAL A 307 -37.34 11.08 -7.14
CA VAL A 307 -36.31 10.46 -6.27
C VAL A 307 -35.66 11.49 -5.34
N MET A 308 -35.46 12.73 -5.79
CA MET A 308 -34.88 13.80 -4.96
C MET A 308 -35.88 14.42 -3.96
N THR A 309 -37.19 14.17 -4.08
CA THR A 309 -38.22 14.88 -3.31
C THR A 309 -39.17 13.99 -2.50
N THR A 310 -39.26 12.69 -2.76
CA THR A 310 -40.12 11.77 -2.00
C THR A 310 -39.41 11.16 -0.78
N PRO A 311 -40.01 11.22 0.43
CA PRO A 311 -39.54 10.40 1.55
C PRO A 311 -39.89 8.92 1.33
N TYR A 312 -38.96 8.09 1.80
CA TYR A 312 -38.92 6.62 1.92
C TYR A 312 -40.28 5.88 1.95
N SER A 313 -40.36 4.73 1.25
CA SER A 313 -41.07 3.50 1.67
C SER A 313 -42.28 2.91 0.92
N GLU A 314 -42.43 2.98 -0.42
CA GLU A 314 -43.51 2.18 -1.09
C GLU A 314 -43.14 1.35 -2.33
N ALA A 315 -41.93 1.44 -2.91
CA ALA A 315 -41.64 0.80 -4.22
C ALA A 315 -40.70 -0.42 -4.22
N GLY A 316 -40.26 -0.95 -3.07
CA GLY A 316 -39.30 -2.06 -3.04
C GLY A 316 -37.90 -1.68 -3.57
N CYS A 317 -37.59 -0.39 -3.60
CA CYS A 317 -36.28 0.12 -3.98
C CYS A 317 -35.54 0.66 -2.74
N ARG A 318 -34.22 0.44 -2.68
CA ARG A 318 -33.35 0.90 -1.59
C ARG A 318 -32.61 2.17 -2.00
N THR A 319 -32.45 3.15 -1.11
CA THR A 319 -31.63 4.35 -1.35
C THR A 319 -30.22 4.12 -0.81
N GLU A 320 -29.24 4.01 -1.68
CA GLU A 320 -27.83 3.98 -1.33
C GLU A 320 -27.26 5.40 -1.33
N VAL A 321 -26.59 5.80 -0.24
CA VAL A 321 -25.96 7.12 -0.10
C VAL A 321 -24.59 7.07 -0.75
N ILE A 322 -24.42 7.72 -1.90
CA ILE A 322 -23.12 7.87 -2.56
C ILE A 322 -22.37 9.01 -1.86
N ARG A 323 -21.31 8.68 -1.12
CA ARG A 323 -20.43 9.68 -0.49
C ARG A 323 -19.27 10.01 -1.43
N TYR A 324 -19.00 11.31 -1.60
CA TYR A 324 -17.87 11.79 -2.36
C TYR A 324 -16.74 12.13 -1.39
N GLN A 325 -15.73 11.27 -1.34
CA GLN A 325 -14.55 11.50 -0.49
C GLN A 325 -13.36 11.95 -1.34
N SER A 326 -12.69 13.02 -0.91
CA SER A 326 -11.36 13.36 -1.42
C SER A 326 -10.34 12.42 -0.82
N TRP A 327 -9.47 11.82 -1.64
CA TRP A 327 -8.38 10.97 -1.15
C TRP A 327 -7.32 11.73 -0.34
N LEU A 328 -7.32 13.07 -0.38
CA LEU A 328 -6.31 13.88 0.31
C LEU A 328 -6.84 14.37 1.67
N ASP A 329 -6.88 13.46 2.64
CA ASP A 329 -7.08 13.83 4.05
C ASP A 329 -5.74 13.81 4.82
N VAL A 330 -5.68 14.56 5.91
CA VAL A 330 -4.61 14.50 6.91
C VAL A 330 -4.43 13.06 7.41
N ASP A 331 -5.52 12.29 7.50
CA ASP A 331 -5.50 10.89 7.90
C ASP A 331 -4.77 10.01 6.88
N PHE A 332 -4.94 10.23 5.58
CA PHE A 332 -4.20 9.52 4.53
C PHE A 332 -2.68 9.64 4.66
N LEU A 333 -2.18 10.75 5.20
CA LEU A 333 -0.75 10.96 5.47
C LEU A 333 -0.27 10.23 6.74
N GLN A 334 -1.18 9.90 7.67
CA GLN A 334 -0.88 9.32 8.98
C GLN A 334 -1.19 7.82 9.08
N THR A 335 -2.04 7.29 8.20
CA THR A 335 -2.38 5.86 8.16
C THR A 335 -1.33 5.05 7.39
N PRO A 336 -1.08 3.78 7.79
CA PRO A 336 -0.19 2.88 7.08
C PRO A 336 -0.81 2.41 5.75
N MET A 337 0.00 1.81 4.87
CA MET A 337 -0.52 1.17 3.66
C MET A 337 -1.43 -0.01 4.05
N SER A 338 -2.62 -0.07 3.45
CA SER A 338 -3.59 -1.15 3.65
C SER A 338 -4.01 -1.74 2.31
N SER A 339 -4.46 -3.00 2.31
CA SER A 339 -5.16 -3.61 1.18
C SER A 339 -6.59 -3.09 1.04
N THR A 340 -7.11 -2.44 2.07
CA THR A 340 -8.46 -1.87 2.12
C THR A 340 -8.40 -0.40 1.68
N PRO A 341 -9.07 -0.02 0.57
CA PRO A 341 -8.94 1.33 0.00
C PRO A 341 -9.28 2.46 0.99
N ALA A 342 -10.29 2.27 1.84
CA ALA A 342 -10.76 3.30 2.78
C ALA A 342 -9.76 3.62 3.91
N GLN A 343 -8.86 2.70 4.26
CA GLN A 343 -7.89 2.87 5.35
C GLN A 343 -6.45 2.99 4.84
N ALA A 344 -6.25 2.86 3.52
CA ALA A 344 -4.93 2.85 2.92
C ALA A 344 -4.33 4.26 2.97
N GLY A 345 -3.21 4.40 3.68
CA GLY A 345 -2.41 5.63 3.70
C GLY A 345 -0.99 5.45 3.19
N ILE A 346 -0.25 6.56 3.18
CA ILE A 346 1.13 6.60 2.66
C ILE A 346 2.20 6.80 3.73
N ARG A 347 1.84 6.77 5.02
CA ARG A 347 2.80 7.01 6.12
C ARG A 347 4.02 6.10 6.03
N THR A 348 3.80 4.80 5.82
CA THR A 348 4.88 3.80 5.74
C THR A 348 5.83 4.09 4.57
N ALA A 349 5.30 4.51 3.42
CA ALA A 349 6.09 4.88 2.25
C ALA A 349 6.90 6.16 2.49
N ILE A 350 6.30 7.18 3.11
CA ILE A 350 6.97 8.45 3.45
C ILE A 350 8.07 8.21 4.47
N LEU A 351 7.75 7.62 5.63
CA LEU A 351 8.72 7.41 6.70
C LEU A 351 9.84 6.45 6.27
N GLY A 352 9.49 5.38 5.56
CA GLY A 352 10.48 4.47 4.99
C GLY A 352 11.44 5.18 4.04
N SER A 353 10.92 5.99 3.12
CA SER A 353 11.73 6.75 2.15
C SER A 353 12.60 7.81 2.83
N LEU A 354 12.05 8.57 3.79
CA LEU A 354 12.79 9.59 4.54
C LEU A 354 13.92 8.96 5.37
N LEU A 355 13.64 7.85 6.06
CA LEU A 355 14.64 7.12 6.83
C LEU A 355 15.74 6.57 5.91
N MET A 356 15.37 6.00 4.75
CA MET A 356 16.36 5.55 3.77
C MET A 356 17.25 6.70 3.30
N MET A 357 16.65 7.83 2.92
CA MET A 357 17.41 9.01 2.48
C MET A 357 18.30 9.56 3.58
N ALA A 358 17.83 9.57 4.84
CA ALA A 358 18.62 9.99 5.98
C ALA A 358 19.87 9.11 6.15
N ILE A 359 19.72 7.78 6.08
CA ILE A 359 20.85 6.84 6.16
C ILE A 359 21.82 7.04 4.98
N VAL A 360 21.29 7.18 3.76
CA VAL A 360 22.10 7.45 2.57
C VAL A 360 22.90 8.74 2.73
N ILE A 361 22.29 9.82 3.19
CA ILE A 361 22.95 11.12 3.45
C ILE A 361 24.05 10.93 4.50
N LEU A 362 23.73 10.29 5.63
CA LEU A 362 24.66 10.09 6.75
C LEU A 362 25.88 9.24 6.36
N VAL A 363 25.73 8.29 5.43
CA VAL A 363 26.81 7.42 4.98
C VAL A 363 27.56 8.04 3.79
N SER A 364 26.87 8.39 2.72
CA SER A 364 27.48 8.80 1.46
C SER A 364 28.10 10.20 1.50
N LEU A 365 27.51 11.17 2.22
CA LEU A 365 28.08 12.52 2.23
C LEU A 365 29.41 12.58 2.99
N PRO A 366 29.54 12.12 4.24
CA PRO A 366 30.81 12.19 4.96
C PRO A 366 31.90 11.40 4.27
N ILE A 367 31.60 10.17 3.82
CA ILE A 367 32.58 9.33 3.12
C ILE A 367 32.94 9.93 1.77
N GLY A 368 31.96 10.40 1.00
CA GLY A 368 32.18 10.95 -0.34
C GLY A 368 32.95 12.26 -0.33
N VAL A 369 32.51 13.22 0.49
CA VAL A 369 33.19 14.52 0.65
C VAL A 369 34.56 14.33 1.27
N GLY A 370 34.69 13.50 2.31
CA GLY A 370 35.97 13.20 2.93
C GLY A 370 36.97 12.55 1.95
N THR A 371 36.49 11.62 1.12
CA THR A 371 37.30 11.00 0.06
C THR A 371 37.72 12.04 -0.98
N ALA A 372 36.83 12.94 -1.39
CA ALA A 372 37.15 14.01 -2.33
C ALA A 372 38.20 14.98 -1.78
N ILE A 373 38.05 15.42 -0.53
CA ILE A 373 39.02 16.28 0.16
C ILE A 373 40.39 15.59 0.23
N TYR A 374 40.42 14.31 0.61
CA TYR A 374 41.66 13.55 0.70
C TYR A 374 42.34 13.43 -0.67
N LEU A 375 41.60 13.00 -1.70
CA LEU A 375 42.14 12.80 -3.05
C LEU A 375 42.59 14.10 -3.71
N GLU A 376 41.90 15.22 -3.44
CA GLU A 376 42.22 16.49 -4.08
C GLU A 376 43.31 17.28 -3.35
N GLU A 377 43.35 17.22 -2.01
CA GLU A 377 44.23 18.10 -1.23
C GLU A 377 45.40 17.42 -0.52
N TYR A 378 45.25 16.14 -0.17
CA TYR A 378 46.23 15.42 0.65
C TYR A 378 46.96 14.32 -0.13
N ALA A 379 46.31 13.72 -1.12
CA ALA A 379 46.84 12.60 -1.88
C ALA A 379 48.00 13.03 -2.80
N SER A 380 49.14 12.37 -2.68
CA SER A 380 50.25 12.52 -3.62
C SER A 380 49.95 11.82 -4.95
N GLN A 381 50.52 12.26 -6.08
CA GLN A 381 50.25 11.72 -7.43
C GLN A 381 50.88 10.33 -7.68
N ASN A 382 50.44 9.32 -6.94
CA ASN A 382 50.95 7.96 -7.01
C ASN A 382 50.04 7.06 -7.87
N PHE A 383 50.54 5.88 -8.24
CA PHE A 383 49.77 4.90 -9.01
C PHE A 383 48.45 4.50 -8.31
N PHE A 384 48.48 4.27 -7.00
CA PHE A 384 47.29 3.92 -6.22
C PHE A 384 46.20 4.98 -6.28
N ASN A 385 46.54 6.26 -6.13
CA ASN A 385 45.56 7.35 -6.17
C ASN A 385 44.96 7.51 -7.57
N ARG A 386 45.79 7.38 -8.62
CA ARG A 386 45.30 7.34 -10.01
C ARG A 386 44.36 6.16 -10.26
N LEU A 387 44.65 4.99 -9.70
CA LEU A 387 43.79 3.82 -9.80
C LEU A 387 42.45 4.07 -9.10
N ILE A 388 42.45 4.64 -7.88
CA ILE A 388 41.22 4.99 -7.15
C ILE A 388 40.38 5.98 -7.95
N GLU A 389 40.97 7.09 -8.40
CA GLU A 389 40.25 8.10 -9.20
C GLU A 389 39.66 7.52 -10.49
N THR A 390 40.39 6.63 -11.17
CA THR A 390 39.90 5.95 -12.38
C THR A 390 38.72 5.06 -12.06
N ASN A 391 38.79 4.29 -10.96
CA ASN A 391 37.68 3.42 -10.54
C ASN A 391 36.46 4.24 -10.12
N VAL A 392 36.62 5.33 -9.35
CA VAL A 392 35.50 6.21 -8.96
C VAL A 392 34.79 6.76 -10.20
N ARG A 393 35.54 7.26 -11.19
CA ARG A 393 34.98 7.76 -12.46
C ARG A 393 34.30 6.66 -13.27
N THR A 394 34.86 5.45 -13.27
CA THR A 394 34.28 4.30 -13.99
C THR A 394 32.99 3.82 -13.31
N LEU A 395 32.99 3.77 -11.98
CA LEU A 395 31.85 3.39 -11.14
C LEU A 395 30.68 4.34 -11.31
N ALA A 396 30.92 5.65 -11.44
CA ALA A 396 29.86 6.62 -11.71
C ALA A 396 29.15 6.39 -13.06
N GLY A 397 29.80 5.69 -14.00
CA GLY A 397 29.21 5.31 -15.30
C GLY A 397 28.51 3.94 -15.31
N VAL A 398 28.54 3.20 -14.20
CA VAL A 398 27.91 1.87 -14.11
C VAL A 398 26.38 2.02 -13.99
N PRO A 399 25.58 1.26 -14.77
CA PRO A 399 24.12 1.28 -14.65
C PRO A 399 23.62 0.91 -13.25
N SER A 400 22.56 1.58 -12.79
CA SER A 400 21.97 1.39 -11.45
C SER A 400 21.54 -0.05 -11.15
N ILE A 401 21.09 -0.81 -12.15
CA ILE A 401 20.69 -2.22 -12.00
C ILE A 401 21.84 -3.08 -11.46
N ILE A 402 23.08 -2.80 -11.88
CA ILE A 402 24.26 -3.55 -11.41
C ILE A 402 24.51 -3.28 -9.93
N TYR A 403 24.35 -2.03 -9.48
CA TYR A 403 24.42 -1.69 -8.05
C TYR A 403 23.31 -2.36 -7.25
N GLY A 404 22.09 -2.49 -7.81
CA GLY A 404 20.99 -3.21 -7.17
C GLY A 404 21.32 -4.70 -6.94
N LEU A 405 21.84 -5.38 -7.97
CA LEU A 405 22.27 -6.78 -7.86
C LEU A 405 23.47 -6.96 -6.91
N LEU A 406 24.45 -6.05 -6.98
CA LEU A 406 25.59 -6.05 -6.08
C LEU A 406 25.18 -5.79 -4.62
N GLY A 407 24.26 -4.86 -4.40
CA GLY A 407 23.72 -4.55 -3.09
C GLY A 407 22.93 -5.71 -2.48
N LEU A 408 22.16 -6.44 -3.29
CA LEU A 408 21.54 -7.69 -2.86
C LEU A 408 22.60 -8.73 -2.45
N ALA A 409 23.66 -8.90 -3.25
CA ALA A 409 24.71 -9.87 -2.93
C ALA A 409 25.50 -9.48 -1.68
N ILE A 410 25.83 -8.20 -1.51
CA ILE A 410 26.66 -7.71 -0.41
C ILE A 410 25.83 -7.42 0.84
N PHE A 411 24.84 -6.55 0.76
CA PHE A 411 24.13 -6.07 1.94
C PHE A 411 23.03 -7.02 2.41
N VAL A 412 22.29 -7.64 1.48
CA VAL A 412 21.18 -8.53 1.85
C VAL A 412 21.66 -9.95 2.15
N ARG A 413 22.68 -10.44 1.45
CA ARG A 413 23.20 -11.82 1.64
C ARG A 413 24.47 -11.87 2.48
N LEU A 414 25.55 -11.20 2.05
CA LEU A 414 26.84 -11.31 2.73
C LEU A 414 26.87 -10.61 4.10
N LEU A 415 26.26 -9.43 4.22
CA LEU A 415 26.21 -8.62 5.44
C LEU A 415 24.88 -8.75 6.18
N ALA A 416 24.08 -9.77 5.84
CA ALA A 416 22.79 -10.03 6.47
C ALA A 416 22.83 -9.92 8.00
N PRO A 417 23.84 -10.48 8.73
CA PRO A 417 23.91 -10.41 10.19
C PRO A 417 24.06 -8.98 10.76
N VAL A 418 24.70 -8.08 10.01
CA VAL A 418 24.89 -6.68 10.38
C VAL A 418 23.64 -5.89 9.99
N THR A 419 23.17 -6.05 8.76
CA THR A 419 22.06 -5.26 8.22
C THR A 419 20.71 -5.66 8.77
N SER A 420 20.59 -6.89 9.28
CA SER A 420 19.46 -7.36 10.06
C SER A 420 19.53 -6.89 11.51
N GLY A 421 20.56 -6.16 11.97
CA GLY A 421 20.61 -5.69 13.36
C GLY A 421 20.80 -6.79 14.41
N ILE A 422 21.00 -8.05 14.01
CA ILE A 422 21.16 -9.18 14.92
C ILE A 422 22.42 -9.03 15.77
N ILE A 423 23.53 -8.58 15.18
CA ILE A 423 24.78 -8.30 15.92
C ILE A 423 24.58 -7.23 17.02
N PHE A 424 23.57 -6.37 16.87
CA PHE A 424 23.24 -5.31 17.82
C PHE A 424 22.08 -5.67 18.74
N GLY A 425 21.55 -6.90 18.69
CA GLY A 425 20.41 -7.34 19.48
C GLY A 425 19.06 -6.75 19.06
N VAL A 426 18.99 -6.03 17.93
CA VAL A 426 17.81 -5.27 17.49
C VAL A 426 16.75 -6.17 16.82
N ASN A 427 17.14 -7.38 16.41
CA ASN A 427 16.26 -8.42 15.86
C ASN A 427 16.50 -9.80 16.51
N VAL A 428 17.06 -9.82 17.73
CA VAL A 428 16.94 -11.02 18.57
C VAL A 428 15.56 -10.91 19.20
N GLU A 429 14.59 -11.49 18.51
CA GLU A 429 13.23 -11.60 19.02
C GLU A 429 13.32 -12.34 20.37
N THR A 430 12.69 -11.84 21.43
CA THR A 430 12.48 -12.59 22.69
C THR A 430 11.79 -13.93 22.47
N ARG A 431 11.30 -14.18 21.25
CA ARG A 431 10.77 -15.44 20.74
C ARG A 431 11.82 -16.52 20.49
N THR A 432 13.10 -16.22 20.27
CA THR A 432 14.10 -17.26 19.95
C THR A 432 14.33 -18.22 21.12
N ASP A 433 14.30 -17.70 22.36
CA ASP A 433 14.38 -18.50 23.58
C ASP A 433 13.14 -19.39 23.76
N ARG A 434 11.94 -18.83 23.56
CA ARG A 434 10.68 -19.59 23.65
C ARG A 434 10.54 -20.64 22.56
N GLN A 435 10.95 -20.34 21.32
CA GLN A 435 10.89 -21.28 20.20
C GLN A 435 11.91 -22.41 20.33
N ALA A 436 13.11 -22.14 20.85
CA ALA A 436 14.09 -23.18 21.17
C ALA A 436 13.52 -24.16 22.21
N ILE A 437 12.86 -23.61 23.22
CA ILE A 437 12.20 -24.35 24.30
C ILE A 437 11.04 -25.18 23.75
N THR A 438 10.16 -24.60 22.91
CA THR A 438 9.07 -25.34 22.25
C THR A 438 9.59 -26.44 21.31
N ALA A 439 10.70 -26.22 20.61
CA ALA A 439 11.32 -27.23 19.75
C ALA A 439 11.89 -28.40 20.55
N ILE A 440 12.53 -28.13 21.69
CA ILE A 440 13.03 -29.15 22.62
C ILE A 440 11.85 -29.94 23.23
N HIS A 441 10.80 -29.22 23.66
CA HIS A 441 9.56 -29.80 24.20
C HIS A 441 8.90 -30.78 23.22
N ASN A 442 8.67 -30.34 21.97
CA ASN A 442 8.09 -31.18 20.93
C ASN A 442 8.98 -32.37 20.54
N GLY A 443 10.30 -32.20 20.62
CA GLY A 443 11.26 -33.27 20.33
C GLY A 443 11.31 -34.36 21.40
N LEU A 444 11.16 -33.98 22.66
CA LEU A 444 11.14 -34.90 23.80
C LEU A 444 9.75 -35.47 24.10
N GLY A 445 8.67 -34.76 23.72
CA GLY A 445 7.29 -35.16 23.98
C GLY A 445 6.92 -35.06 25.46
N VAL A 446 7.31 -33.96 26.11
CA VAL A 446 7.22 -33.77 27.57
C VAL A 446 6.44 -32.50 27.88
N ASP A 447 5.41 -32.55 28.73
CA ASP A 447 4.43 -31.45 28.86
C ASP A 447 5.00 -30.16 29.50
N ASP A 448 6.05 -30.24 30.33
CA ASP A 448 6.65 -29.08 31.01
C ASP A 448 8.17 -29.23 31.17
N ILE A 449 8.93 -28.23 30.70
CA ILE A 449 10.39 -28.16 30.88
C ILE A 449 10.82 -27.03 31.83
N TYR A 450 9.90 -26.46 32.61
CA TYR A 450 10.21 -25.40 33.57
C TYR A 450 9.86 -25.82 34.98
N GLU A 451 10.81 -25.70 35.90
CA GLU A 451 10.58 -25.87 37.33
C GLU A 451 10.40 -24.48 37.96
N PHE A 452 9.20 -24.19 38.48
CA PHE A 452 8.90 -23.00 39.26
C PHE A 452 8.78 -23.40 40.74
N ASN A 453 9.30 -22.58 41.65
CA ASN A 453 9.11 -22.81 43.09
C ASN A 453 7.68 -22.42 43.49
N ASP A 454 7.31 -22.69 44.75
CA ASP A 454 6.01 -22.33 45.34
C ASP A 454 5.71 -20.80 45.33
N GLU A 455 6.63 -19.96 44.85
CA GLU A 455 6.51 -18.50 44.72
C GLU A 455 6.48 -18.05 43.24
N ASP A 456 6.23 -18.97 42.30
CA ASP A 456 6.25 -18.74 40.84
C ASP A 456 7.59 -18.18 40.31
N GLN A 457 8.69 -18.39 41.02
CA GLN A 457 10.03 -18.04 40.52
C GLN A 457 10.64 -19.23 39.77
N TYR A 458 11.21 -18.95 38.60
CA TYR A 458 11.97 -19.91 37.80
C TYR A 458 13.16 -20.47 38.60
N VAL A 459 13.24 -21.79 38.73
CA VAL A 459 14.24 -22.52 39.53
C VAL A 459 15.12 -23.41 38.66
N GLY A 460 14.66 -23.83 37.49
CA GLY A 460 15.44 -24.67 36.57
C GLY A 460 14.66 -25.13 35.35
N ILE A 461 15.36 -25.81 34.44
CA ILE A 461 14.77 -26.47 33.27
C ILE A 461 14.64 -27.95 33.61
N ASN A 462 13.45 -28.56 33.41
CA ASN A 462 13.06 -30.00 33.48
C ASN A 462 12.12 -30.40 34.64
N ALA A 463 10.80 -30.41 34.39
CA ALA A 463 9.78 -30.75 35.41
C ALA A 463 9.37 -32.25 35.40
N ASP A 464 9.72 -33.00 34.36
CA ASP A 464 9.29 -34.39 34.13
C ASP A 464 10.38 -35.44 34.44
N GLY A 465 11.62 -34.99 34.67
CA GLY A 465 12.76 -35.81 35.05
C GLY A 465 13.38 -36.61 33.89
N THR A 466 13.12 -36.27 32.63
CA THR A 466 13.65 -37.00 31.46
C THR A 466 15.13 -36.72 31.19
N LEU A 467 15.60 -35.49 31.42
CA LEU A 467 17.02 -35.11 31.38
C LEU A 467 17.57 -34.78 32.79
N THR A 468 18.84 -34.42 32.91
CA THR A 468 19.38 -33.69 34.07
C THR A 468 19.33 -32.18 33.81
N THR A 469 19.41 -31.34 34.85
CA THR A 469 19.43 -29.87 34.71
C THR A 469 20.57 -29.40 33.81
N ASP A 470 21.78 -29.96 34.00
CA ASP A 470 22.96 -29.64 33.19
C ASP A 470 22.77 -30.01 31.71
N GLN A 471 22.12 -31.14 31.43
CA GLN A 471 21.79 -31.56 30.05
C GLN A 471 20.73 -30.66 29.42
N ALA A 472 19.70 -30.27 30.18
CA ALA A 472 18.66 -29.39 29.70
C ALA A 472 19.20 -27.99 29.38
N GLU A 473 20.08 -27.45 30.23
CA GLU A 473 20.80 -26.20 29.98
C GLU A 473 21.75 -26.31 28.79
N SER A 474 22.53 -27.39 28.69
CA SER A 474 23.45 -27.63 27.58
C SER A 474 22.72 -27.77 26.23
N LEU A 475 21.58 -28.46 26.22
CA LEU A 475 20.73 -28.63 25.04
C LEU A 475 20.09 -27.29 24.64
N LEU A 476 19.58 -26.51 25.60
CA LEU A 476 19.06 -25.17 25.33
C LEU A 476 20.14 -24.25 24.76
N VAL A 477 21.32 -24.22 25.38
CA VAL A 477 22.48 -23.45 24.89
C VAL A 477 22.88 -23.92 23.49
N THR A 478 22.78 -25.21 23.19
CA THR A 478 23.05 -25.77 21.86
C THR A 478 22.03 -25.32 20.83
N PHE A 479 20.74 -25.39 21.14
CA PHE A 479 19.67 -24.87 20.29
C PHE A 479 19.86 -23.36 20.07
N LEU A 480 20.04 -22.56 21.12
CA LEU A 480 20.27 -21.12 21.01
C LEU A 480 21.54 -20.79 20.24
N ARG A 481 22.63 -21.54 20.43
CA ARG A 481 23.89 -21.37 19.71
C ARG A 481 23.77 -21.75 18.25
N LEU A 482 23.01 -22.80 17.90
CA LEU A 482 22.85 -23.28 16.52
C LEU A 482 21.74 -22.55 15.76
N GLY A 483 20.69 -22.08 16.45
CA GLY A 483 19.78 -21.06 15.95
C GLY A 483 20.52 -19.75 15.69
N ASN A 484 21.44 -19.35 16.59
CA ASN A 484 22.43 -18.31 16.30
C ASN A 484 23.44 -18.70 15.21
N ALA A 485 23.66 -19.99 14.94
CA ALA A 485 24.55 -20.44 13.86
C ALA A 485 23.85 -20.42 12.49
N GLY A 486 22.51 -20.52 12.44
CA GLY A 486 21.68 -20.14 11.29
C GLY A 486 21.83 -18.66 10.90
N ILE A 487 22.43 -17.84 11.78
CA ILE A 487 22.86 -16.46 11.53
C ILE A 487 24.28 -16.40 10.93
N SER A 488 25.07 -17.48 11.00
CA SER A 488 26.42 -17.60 10.44
C SER A 488 26.49 -18.42 9.14
N ASN A 489 25.63 -18.12 8.17
CA ASN A 489 25.75 -18.74 6.83
C ASN A 489 26.87 -18.11 6.00
N LEU A 490 28.13 -18.52 6.26
CA LEU A 490 29.19 -18.49 5.26
C LEU A 490 29.38 -19.85 4.56
N TYR A 491 28.77 -20.94 5.05
CA TYR A 491 28.94 -22.29 4.50
C TYR A 491 27.66 -23.15 4.61
N GLY A 492 26.74 -22.98 3.65
CA GLY A 492 25.68 -23.96 3.39
C GLY A 492 24.69 -24.22 4.54
N SER A 493 23.67 -25.03 4.26
CA SER A 493 22.84 -25.64 5.31
C SER A 493 23.73 -26.30 6.36
N ILE A 494 23.40 -26.17 7.65
CA ILE A 494 23.99 -27.03 8.68
C ILE A 494 23.82 -28.47 8.18
N SER A 495 24.92 -29.17 7.92
CA SER A 495 24.84 -30.58 7.55
C SER A 495 24.20 -31.31 8.72
N THR A 496 23.23 -32.19 8.43
CA THR A 496 22.62 -33.16 9.38
C THR A 496 23.66 -33.65 10.39
N GLU A 497 24.81 -34.11 9.90
CA GLU A 497 25.93 -34.62 10.72
C GLU A 497 26.48 -33.67 11.81
N VAL A 498 26.44 -32.35 11.61
CA VAL A 498 26.89 -31.36 12.62
C VAL A 498 25.82 -31.17 13.70
N ALA A 499 24.56 -31.07 13.29
CA ALA A 499 23.42 -30.99 14.21
C ALA A 499 23.32 -32.26 15.06
N THR A 500 23.46 -33.44 14.45
CA THR A 500 23.47 -34.73 15.16
C THR A 500 24.57 -34.77 16.22
N ASN A 501 25.79 -34.32 15.88
CA ASN A 501 26.93 -34.36 16.79
C ASN A 501 26.78 -33.39 17.97
N ASP A 502 26.22 -32.20 17.76
CA ASP A 502 26.03 -31.22 18.83
C ASP A 502 24.91 -31.63 19.79
N VAL A 503 23.79 -32.17 19.29
CA VAL A 503 22.74 -32.76 20.13
C VAL A 503 23.30 -33.94 20.92
N ARG A 504 24.04 -34.83 20.26
CA ARG A 504 24.69 -35.99 20.91
C ARG A 504 25.62 -35.57 22.05
N ASN A 505 26.45 -34.56 21.82
CA ASN A 505 27.37 -34.03 22.82
C ASN A 505 26.63 -33.35 23.99
N SER A 506 25.54 -32.62 23.70
CA SER A 506 24.75 -31.94 24.74
C SER A 506 24.04 -32.91 25.69
N LEU A 507 23.69 -34.09 25.18
CA LEU A 507 23.04 -35.17 25.94
C LEU A 507 24.04 -36.16 26.56
N GLY A 508 25.33 -36.05 26.26
CA GLY A 508 26.37 -36.95 26.79
C GLY A 508 26.27 -38.38 26.25
N ILE A 509 25.86 -38.55 25.00
CA ILE A 509 25.69 -39.86 24.37
C ILE A 509 27.04 -40.33 23.79
N ASP A 510 27.63 -41.36 24.41
CA ASP A 510 28.86 -42.01 23.96
C ASP A 510 28.55 -43.34 23.25
N GLY A 511 28.59 -43.37 21.92
CA GLY A 511 28.38 -44.60 21.14
C GLY A 511 27.73 -44.40 19.77
N GLU A 512 27.45 -45.52 19.09
CA GLU A 512 26.69 -45.56 17.84
C GLU A 512 25.19 -45.64 18.17
N ILE A 513 24.38 -44.78 17.55
CA ILE A 513 22.93 -44.73 17.79
C ILE A 513 22.29 -45.90 17.03
N PRO A 514 21.47 -46.74 17.69
CA PRO A 514 20.78 -47.85 17.01
C PRO A 514 19.81 -47.37 15.92
N ASP A 515 19.65 -48.15 14.84
CA ASP A 515 18.71 -47.85 13.75
C ASP A 515 17.22 -48.04 14.14
N ASP A 516 16.94 -48.66 15.29
CA ASP A 516 15.58 -48.97 15.76
C ASP A 516 14.97 -47.76 16.50
N PRO A 517 13.85 -47.17 16.02
CA PRO A 517 13.24 -45.99 16.62
C PRO A 517 12.73 -46.20 18.06
N GLU A 518 12.45 -47.44 18.47
CA GLU A 518 12.01 -47.77 19.84
C GLU A 518 13.19 -48.08 20.79
N ALA A 519 14.41 -48.14 20.27
CA ALA A 519 15.58 -48.40 21.11
C ALA A 519 15.83 -47.27 22.11
N VAL A 520 16.28 -47.64 23.29
CA VAL A 520 16.58 -46.72 24.40
C VAL A 520 18.06 -46.33 24.33
N ILE A 521 18.33 -45.03 24.33
CA ILE A 521 19.65 -44.42 24.41
C ILE A 521 19.89 -44.01 25.86
N GLU A 522 20.96 -44.54 26.47
CA GLU A 522 21.41 -44.10 27.79
C GLU A 522 22.14 -42.76 27.69
N LEU A 523 21.80 -41.84 28.59
CA LEU A 523 22.40 -40.52 28.72
C LEU A 523 23.36 -40.50 29.91
N ASP A 524 24.34 -39.60 29.88
CA ASP A 524 25.18 -39.34 31.06
C ASP A 524 24.29 -38.92 32.25
N GLY A 525 24.63 -39.37 33.47
CA GLY A 525 23.78 -39.15 34.64
C GLY A 525 22.59 -40.11 34.83
N GLY A 526 22.51 -41.21 34.06
CA GLY A 526 21.60 -42.33 34.31
C GLY A 526 20.16 -42.12 33.86
N LYS A 527 19.93 -41.16 32.96
CA LYS A 527 18.66 -40.92 32.27
C LYS A 527 18.65 -41.61 30.90
N SER A 528 17.49 -41.67 30.25
CA SER A 528 17.37 -42.33 28.96
C SER A 528 16.27 -41.71 28.09
N ILE A 529 16.52 -41.63 26.79
CA ILE A 529 15.55 -41.22 25.77
C ILE A 529 15.42 -42.30 24.69
N THR A 530 14.35 -42.28 23.92
CA THR A 530 14.19 -43.16 22.76
C THR A 530 14.90 -42.59 21.53
N VAL A 531 15.29 -43.46 20.60
CA VAL A 531 15.81 -43.04 19.28
C VAL A 531 14.79 -42.15 18.54
N ALA A 532 13.48 -42.40 18.69
CA ALA A 532 12.42 -41.54 18.16
C ALA A 532 12.44 -40.11 18.73
N GLN A 533 12.68 -39.96 20.04
CA GLN A 533 12.84 -38.65 20.69
C GLN A 533 14.13 -37.95 20.22
N PHE A 534 15.24 -38.69 20.12
CA PHE A 534 16.49 -38.16 19.58
C PHE A 534 16.33 -37.64 18.15
N ASN A 535 15.73 -38.44 17.26
CA ASN A 535 15.46 -38.05 15.87
C ASN A 535 14.46 -36.89 15.76
N SER A 536 13.61 -36.69 16.77
CA SER A 536 12.66 -35.56 16.81
C SER A 536 13.33 -34.28 17.31
N LEU A 537 14.25 -34.39 18.27
CA LEU A 537 15.14 -33.29 18.65
C LEU A 537 16.04 -32.85 17.49
N GLU A 538 16.60 -33.80 16.74
CA GLU A 538 17.40 -33.50 15.55
C GLU A 538 16.58 -32.76 14.49
N ARG A 539 15.40 -33.26 14.14
CA ARG A 539 14.48 -32.58 13.20
C ARG A 539 14.02 -31.21 13.70
N GLY A 540 13.74 -31.09 14.99
CA GLY A 540 13.38 -29.82 15.63
C GLY A 540 14.51 -28.80 15.57
N LEU A 541 15.75 -29.24 15.78
CA LEU A 541 16.94 -28.41 15.65
C LEU A 541 17.19 -27.99 14.20
N GLU A 542 17.01 -28.89 13.23
CA GLU A 542 17.13 -28.58 11.80
C GLU A 542 16.11 -27.54 11.36
N GLN A 543 14.85 -27.69 11.80
CA GLN A 543 13.78 -26.74 11.51
C GLN A 543 14.06 -25.38 12.18
N PHE A 544 14.49 -25.40 13.45
CA PHE A 544 14.85 -24.20 14.20
C PHE A 544 16.06 -23.47 13.60
N ALA A 545 17.10 -24.19 13.17
CA ALA A 545 18.28 -23.59 12.58
C ALA A 545 18.07 -23.11 11.12
N SER A 546 16.93 -23.46 10.50
CA SER A 546 16.56 -23.02 9.15
C SER A 546 15.95 -21.61 9.08
N PHE A 547 15.69 -20.95 10.22
CA PHE A 547 15.21 -19.57 10.26
C PHE A 547 16.24 -18.63 9.61
N THR A 548 15.95 -18.25 8.37
CA THR A 548 16.87 -17.51 7.51
C THR A 548 16.99 -16.07 7.98
N VAL A 549 18.20 -15.61 8.30
CA VAL A 549 18.47 -14.18 8.52
C VAL A 549 18.08 -13.40 7.27
N ASN A 550 16.94 -12.72 7.33
CA ASN A 550 16.47 -11.93 6.21
C ASN A 550 17.15 -10.56 6.25
N GLY A 551 18.24 -10.41 5.49
CA GLY A 551 18.92 -9.13 5.32
C GLY A 551 18.14 -8.09 4.50
N ARG A 552 16.85 -8.33 4.14
CA ARG A 552 16.00 -7.38 3.40
C ARG A 552 15.42 -6.34 4.35
N THR A 553 16.27 -5.42 4.82
CA THR A 553 15.89 -4.36 5.74
C THR A 553 16.02 -2.99 5.09
N ILE A 554 15.43 -1.97 5.72
CA ILE A 554 15.64 -0.57 5.34
C ILE A 554 17.14 -0.23 5.32
N LEU A 555 17.92 -0.78 6.25
CA LEU A 555 19.35 -0.55 6.33
C LEU A 555 20.10 -1.12 5.12
N SER A 556 19.82 -2.35 4.69
CA SER A 556 20.49 -2.93 3.51
C SER A 556 20.10 -2.22 2.20
N ALA A 557 18.83 -1.82 2.07
CA ALA A 557 18.36 -1.01 0.95
C ALA A 557 19.07 0.35 0.91
N SER A 558 19.17 1.01 2.07
CA SER A 558 19.86 2.31 2.20
C SER A 558 21.34 2.21 1.90
N LEU A 559 22.03 1.17 2.37
CA LEU A 559 23.46 0.97 2.08
C LEU A 559 23.71 0.66 0.61
N THR A 560 22.78 -0.04 -0.05
CA THR A 560 22.82 -0.26 -1.50
C THR A 560 22.74 1.06 -2.27
N LEU A 561 21.77 1.91 -1.91
CA LEU A 561 21.64 3.25 -2.49
C LEU A 561 22.86 4.14 -2.16
N ALA A 562 23.39 4.03 -0.95
CA ALA A 562 24.57 4.77 -0.53
C ALA A 562 25.79 4.41 -1.40
N LEU A 563 25.98 3.11 -1.69
CA LEU A 563 27.03 2.63 -2.58
C LEU A 563 26.88 3.17 -4.01
N LEU A 564 25.65 3.23 -4.52
CA LEU A 564 25.33 3.79 -5.84
C LEU A 564 25.62 5.29 -5.92
N ILE A 565 25.28 6.04 -4.86
CA ILE A 565 25.40 7.51 -4.82
C ILE A 565 26.84 7.96 -4.52
N LEU A 566 27.62 7.13 -3.82
CA LEU A 566 28.96 7.49 -3.36
C LEU A 566 29.91 8.00 -4.47
N PRO A 567 30.04 7.37 -5.65
CA PRO A 567 30.93 7.86 -6.71
C PRO A 567 30.52 9.24 -7.22
N ILE A 568 29.22 9.51 -7.31
CA ILE A 568 28.68 10.79 -7.78
C ILE A 568 29.02 11.90 -6.77
N VAL A 569 28.83 11.64 -5.47
CA VAL A 569 29.20 12.60 -4.41
C VAL A 569 30.69 12.91 -4.44
N ILE A 570 31.55 11.90 -4.59
CA ILE A 570 33.01 12.10 -4.67
C ILE A 570 33.36 13.00 -5.86
N ILE A 571 32.82 12.72 -7.05
CA ILE A 571 33.13 13.49 -8.26
C ILE A 571 32.65 14.93 -8.14
N ASN A 572 31.41 15.15 -7.70
CA ASN A 572 30.85 16.49 -7.53
C ASN A 572 31.65 17.30 -6.51
N ALA A 573 32.07 16.69 -5.39
CA ALA A 573 32.90 17.35 -4.40
C ALA A 573 34.32 17.66 -4.93
N GLN A 574 34.93 16.75 -5.70
CA GLN A 574 36.22 17.03 -6.35
C GLN A 574 36.12 18.19 -7.35
N GLU A 575 35.07 18.22 -8.17
CA GLU A 575 34.84 19.29 -9.13
C GLU A 575 34.60 20.64 -8.45
N ALA A 576 33.85 20.64 -7.34
CA ALA A 576 33.66 21.83 -6.53
C ALA A 576 34.99 22.35 -5.93
N LEU A 577 35.85 21.48 -5.41
CA LEU A 577 37.16 21.85 -4.89
C LEU A 577 38.09 22.38 -6.00
N ARG A 578 38.09 21.73 -7.18
CA ARG A 578 38.88 22.14 -8.35
C ARG A 578 38.44 23.46 -8.96
N ALA A 579 37.19 23.87 -8.75
CA ALA A 579 36.69 25.14 -9.23
C ALA A 579 37.38 26.34 -8.56
N VAL A 580 37.98 26.16 -7.38
CA VAL A 580 38.73 27.22 -6.68
C VAL A 580 40.07 27.47 -7.39
N PRO A 581 40.36 28.70 -7.87
CA PRO A 581 41.60 29.00 -8.57
C PRO A 581 42.83 28.76 -7.69
N PHE A 582 43.86 28.12 -8.25
CA PHE A 582 45.09 27.77 -7.54
C PHE A 582 45.78 28.99 -6.89
N ALA A 583 45.76 30.14 -7.56
CA ALA A 583 46.34 31.38 -7.05
C ALA A 583 45.71 31.85 -5.72
N VAL A 584 44.41 31.60 -5.52
CA VAL A 584 43.71 31.96 -4.27
C VAL A 584 44.14 31.02 -3.14
N ARG A 585 44.37 29.74 -3.45
CA ARG A 585 44.84 28.73 -2.49
C ARG A 585 46.27 29.03 -2.06
N GLU A 586 47.17 29.35 -2.99
CA GLU A 586 48.54 29.76 -2.67
C GLU A 586 48.60 31.06 -1.86
N ALA A 587 47.74 32.03 -2.16
CA ALA A 587 47.65 33.26 -1.37
C ALA A 587 47.24 32.98 0.09
N SER A 588 46.28 32.07 0.31
CA SER A 588 45.88 31.61 1.64
C SER A 588 47.05 30.96 2.39
N TYR A 589 47.80 30.06 1.73
CA TYR A 589 49.00 29.44 2.31
C TYR A 589 50.09 30.46 2.61
N GLY A 590 50.27 31.49 1.76
CA GLY A 590 51.20 32.59 1.98
C GLY A 590 50.87 33.46 3.20
N LEU A 591 49.59 33.50 3.61
CA LEU A 591 49.13 34.18 4.83
C LEU A 591 49.28 33.30 6.09
N GLY A 592 49.80 32.07 5.96
CA GLY A 592 49.98 31.14 7.07
C GLY A 592 48.74 30.30 7.39
N ALA A 593 47.71 30.31 6.55
CA ALA A 593 46.55 29.44 6.73
C ALA A 593 46.95 27.97 6.47
N THR A 594 46.33 27.07 7.24
CA THR A 594 46.47 25.63 7.03
C THR A 594 45.64 25.16 5.83
N LYS A 595 45.93 23.95 5.32
CA LYS A 595 45.14 23.30 4.26
C LYS A 595 43.64 23.21 4.59
N TRP A 596 43.31 22.83 5.83
CA TRP A 596 41.93 22.76 6.31
C TRP A 596 41.22 24.12 6.42
N GLN A 597 41.95 25.22 6.60
CA GLN A 597 41.36 26.57 6.61
C GLN A 597 41.20 27.16 5.21
N THR A 598 41.90 26.58 4.21
CA THR A 598 41.90 27.05 2.83
C THR A 598 40.85 26.34 1.97
N ILE A 599 40.52 25.10 2.36
CA ILE A 599 39.30 24.38 1.93
C ILE A 599 38.10 25.01 2.64
#